data_AF-A0A9N9DLW6-F1
#
_entry.id   AF-A0A9N9DLW6-F1
#
_cell.length_a   1.000
_cell.length_b   1.000
_cell.length_c   1.000
_cell.angle_alpha   90.00
_cell.angle_beta   90.00
_cell.angle_gamma   90.00
#
_symmetry.space_group_name_H-M   'P 1'
#
loop_
_entity.id
_entity.type
_entity.pdbx_description
1 polymer ?
#
loop_
_entity_poly.entity_id
_entity_poly.type
_entity_poly.pdbx_seq_one_letter_code
_entity_poly.pdbx_strand_id
1 'polypeptide(L)'
;MASTQFPKFSGKVTKRGDVDYEAQSYQYASSSYLKEGIIQPAAIINAADESDVIKAIKYAKDNNIAVAIRTGGHQYSGASSTSGKNIQLDLSYTYRDFTWENDDCTIVTLGVSFSLDEFNKSLGGKKRFVPHGQCQNVHVGGHLHTGGYGQLGRSFGLFSDHIIKFRIITADGEPRWVKRGEVGDADLFYAVLGGSPGNFGVITHITLQVHRDEDYPNSRGFRAVYPWGRHRLQALLDVMVEMAEDENFPGDFDYCVTVLSEPLSSTLEEEIETNYDKKFRKQDPVVVWCPVIFVFVQWANLQGAQQEYDPTFVHKVKHAGGSIRHVEVHDTKHVPISQLTRHWIFPIAREFELPYIKRTYTSNSKSQRLKDLKWSELISRQIDGVEHGVSVSAQFQHFGGSKSRFHLNGVNSPTSFSWRDTNISYTIDAFYNHDHQHERAIKWQQGNDKLVGKPDAAFCEHDRRVLWGSHDLDLSANKEYYYDKHPEGKYERLCEIKKRHDPTGVFTPNRFCIGLPVPDPAGGVSSASKFEAQPATVRIKHAGLEIIEKVAAVIEMSVEDKFWKLTSMKREEGKPVPLWDTWKVEGHDEIETES
;
A
#
# COMPACT_ATOMS: atom_id res chain seq x y z
N MET A 1 19.82 -10.53 38.05
CA MET A 1 20.81 -9.95 37.10
C MET A 1 20.27 -10.19 35.70
N ALA A 2 20.04 -9.15 34.91
CA ALA A 2 19.58 -9.31 33.52
C ALA A 2 20.68 -10.03 32.71
N SER A 3 20.31 -11.08 31.99
CA SER A 3 21.24 -11.78 31.09
C SER A 3 21.55 -10.86 29.91
N THR A 4 22.76 -10.31 29.86
CA THR A 4 23.28 -9.56 28.70
C THR A 4 23.49 -10.44 27.47
N GLN A 5 23.43 -11.77 27.63
CA GLN A 5 23.56 -12.73 26.55
C GLN A 5 22.21 -13.02 25.92
N PHE A 6 22.13 -12.91 24.58
CA PHE A 6 20.98 -13.35 23.80
C PHE A 6 20.69 -14.83 24.07
N PRO A 7 19.42 -15.23 24.19
CA PRO A 7 19.07 -16.64 24.28
C PRO A 7 19.45 -17.34 22.98
N LYS A 8 19.53 -18.67 23.03
CA LYS A 8 19.78 -19.48 21.86
C LYS A 8 18.52 -19.56 20.99
N PHE A 9 18.52 -18.81 19.89
CA PHE A 9 17.53 -18.90 18.83
C PHE A 9 17.87 -20.04 17.86
N SER A 10 16.84 -20.64 17.26
CA SER A 10 16.97 -21.59 16.16
C SER A 10 17.32 -20.85 14.86
N GLY A 11 16.68 -19.70 14.65
CA GLY A 11 16.89 -18.79 13.54
C GLY A 11 18.13 -17.91 13.68
N LYS A 12 18.43 -17.21 12.60
CA LYS A 12 19.62 -16.36 12.51
C LYS A 12 19.44 -15.09 13.36
N VAL A 13 20.48 -14.72 14.08
CA VAL A 13 20.56 -13.44 14.79
C VAL A 13 21.69 -12.62 14.18
N THR A 14 21.35 -11.47 13.61
CA THR A 14 22.30 -10.50 13.07
C THR A 14 22.35 -9.29 14.01
N LYS A 15 23.52 -8.95 14.53
CA LYS A 15 23.74 -7.85 15.47
C LYS A 15 24.29 -6.63 14.75
N ARG A 16 24.09 -5.46 15.35
CA ARG A 16 24.73 -4.23 14.86
C ARG A 16 26.25 -4.40 14.84
N GLY A 17 26.86 -4.12 13.69
CA GLY A 17 28.29 -4.31 13.44
C GLY A 17 28.65 -5.61 12.71
N ASP A 18 27.72 -6.55 12.57
CA ASP A 18 27.90 -7.71 11.70
C ASP A 18 27.91 -7.28 10.23
N VAL A 19 28.66 -7.99 9.38
CA VAL A 19 28.89 -7.64 7.97
C VAL A 19 27.59 -7.53 7.16
N ASP A 20 26.59 -8.34 7.50
CA ASP A 20 25.29 -8.41 6.82
C ASP A 20 24.21 -7.53 7.47
N TYR A 21 24.53 -6.79 8.54
CA TYR A 21 23.56 -6.02 9.31
C TYR A 21 22.77 -5.02 8.45
N GLU A 22 23.44 -4.26 7.58
CA GLU A 22 22.77 -3.27 6.72
C GLU A 22 21.81 -3.92 5.72
N ALA A 23 22.18 -5.08 5.17
CA ALA A 23 21.30 -5.82 4.28
C ALA A 23 20.09 -6.39 5.03
N GLN A 24 20.28 -6.86 6.27
CA GLN A 24 19.19 -7.41 7.09
C GLN A 24 18.27 -6.33 7.66
N SER A 25 18.79 -5.13 7.97
CA SER A 25 18.04 -4.01 8.55
C SER A 25 17.14 -3.31 7.52
N TYR A 26 17.47 -3.44 6.23
CA TYR A 26 16.74 -2.86 5.11
C TYR A 26 15.23 -3.08 5.19
N GLN A 27 14.46 -2.03 4.88
CA GLN A 27 13.01 -2.06 4.79
C GLN A 27 12.58 -1.74 3.36
N TYR A 28 11.83 -2.66 2.76
CA TYR A 28 11.41 -2.66 1.36
C TYR A 28 10.83 -1.31 0.88
N ALA A 29 9.79 -0.82 1.54
CA ALA A 29 9.06 0.36 1.09
C ALA A 29 9.17 1.55 2.03
N SER A 30 10.15 1.61 2.94
CA SER A 30 10.26 2.82 3.78
C SER A 30 10.64 4.05 2.95
N SER A 31 10.10 5.22 3.29
CA SER A 31 10.50 6.50 2.72
C SER A 31 12.00 6.66 2.93
N SER A 32 12.79 7.01 1.93
CA SER A 32 14.21 7.27 2.20
C SER A 32 14.44 8.57 2.98
N TYR A 33 13.38 9.35 3.24
CA TYR A 33 13.34 10.40 4.27
C TYR A 33 13.11 9.80 5.66
N LEU A 34 14.05 8.97 6.13
CA LEU A 34 14.08 8.56 7.53
C LEU A 34 15.19 9.32 8.22
N LYS A 35 14.84 9.96 9.33
CA LYS A 35 15.84 10.48 10.27
C LYS A 35 16.80 9.35 10.66
N GLU A 36 18.07 9.70 10.78
CA GLU A 36 19.10 8.80 11.26
C GLU A 36 18.66 8.17 12.59
N GLY A 37 18.91 6.86 12.74
CA GLY A 37 18.55 6.16 13.97
C GLY A 37 17.08 5.76 14.10
N ILE A 38 16.29 5.70 13.02
CA ILE A 38 14.94 5.06 13.05
C ILE A 38 15.03 3.55 12.81
N ILE A 39 15.78 3.11 11.81
CA ILE A 39 15.99 1.70 11.44
C ILE A 39 17.40 1.28 11.88
N GLN A 40 17.58 1.17 13.19
CA GLN A 40 18.86 0.75 13.77
C GLN A 40 18.65 -0.20 14.95
N PRO A 41 18.03 -1.38 14.77
CA PRO A 41 17.85 -2.32 15.86
C PRO A 41 19.20 -2.74 16.48
N ALA A 42 19.22 -3.10 17.76
CA ALA A 42 20.43 -3.67 18.37
C ALA A 42 20.76 -5.05 17.77
N ALA A 43 19.71 -5.82 17.45
CA ALA A 43 19.80 -7.08 16.73
C ALA A 43 18.51 -7.36 15.96
N ILE A 44 18.65 -8.16 14.90
CA ILE A 44 17.58 -8.65 14.04
C ILE A 44 17.54 -10.16 14.22
N ILE A 45 16.38 -10.68 14.60
CA ILE A 45 16.13 -12.10 14.81
C ILE A 45 15.24 -12.56 13.65
N ASN A 46 15.81 -13.29 12.69
CA ASN A 46 15.02 -13.99 11.67
C ASN A 46 14.48 -15.26 12.31
N ALA A 47 13.25 -15.20 12.82
CA ALA A 47 12.67 -16.30 13.59
C ALA A 47 12.49 -17.54 12.69
N ALA A 48 13.00 -18.69 13.13
CA ALA A 48 12.78 -19.94 12.40
C ALA A 48 11.40 -20.53 12.70
N ASP A 49 10.90 -20.34 13.92
CA ASP A 49 9.68 -20.97 14.43
C ASP A 49 9.03 -20.14 15.55
N GLU A 50 7.91 -20.63 16.09
CA GLU A 50 7.19 -20.00 17.20
C GLU A 50 8.00 -19.95 18.51
N SER A 51 8.93 -20.89 18.73
CA SER A 51 9.80 -20.90 19.91
C SER A 51 10.71 -19.67 19.92
N ASP A 52 11.26 -19.30 18.77
CA ASP A 52 12.05 -18.08 18.64
C ASP A 52 11.25 -16.81 18.91
N VAL A 53 10.00 -16.76 18.45
CA VAL A 53 9.08 -15.64 18.73
C VAL A 53 8.86 -15.47 20.23
N ILE A 54 8.51 -16.56 20.93
CA ILE A 54 8.28 -16.55 22.37
C ILE A 54 9.56 -16.17 23.13
N LYS A 55 10.72 -16.73 22.75
CA LYS A 55 12.02 -16.36 23.34
C LYS A 55 12.35 -14.89 23.14
N ALA A 56 12.06 -14.32 21.97
CA ALA A 56 12.33 -12.91 21.68
C ALA A 56 11.46 -11.99 22.54
N ILE A 57 10.16 -12.28 22.66
CA ILE A 57 9.23 -11.54 23.54
C ILE A 57 9.70 -11.64 24.99
N LYS A 58 10.02 -12.84 25.47
CA LYS A 58 10.51 -13.06 26.83
C LYS A 58 11.82 -12.32 27.09
N TYR A 59 12.79 -12.42 26.16
CA TYR A 59 14.06 -11.71 26.26
C TYR A 59 13.84 -10.20 26.34
N ALA A 60 12.94 -9.66 25.51
CA ALA A 60 12.64 -8.24 25.49
C ALA A 60 12.04 -7.77 26.83
N LYS A 61 11.08 -8.52 27.37
CA LYS A 61 10.47 -8.30 28.69
C LYS A 61 11.49 -8.35 29.82
N ASP A 62 12.31 -9.40 29.86
CA ASP A 62 13.32 -9.61 30.92
C ASP A 62 14.42 -8.53 30.93
N ASN A 63 14.67 -7.88 29.78
CA ASN A 63 15.69 -6.85 29.61
C ASN A 63 15.13 -5.42 29.50
N ASN A 64 13.82 -5.25 29.66
CA ASN A 64 13.14 -3.95 29.53
C ASN A 64 13.52 -3.24 28.21
N ILE A 65 13.42 -3.98 27.11
CA ILE A 65 13.58 -3.49 25.73
C ILE A 65 12.31 -3.83 24.94
N ALA A 66 12.12 -3.19 23.79
CA ALA A 66 10.98 -3.44 22.93
C ALA A 66 11.35 -4.23 21.66
N VAL A 67 10.32 -4.78 21.02
CA VAL A 67 10.39 -5.59 19.79
C VAL A 67 9.61 -4.89 18.68
N ALA A 68 10.27 -4.61 17.56
CA ALA A 68 9.61 -4.29 16.30
C ALA A 68 9.37 -5.56 15.49
N ILE A 69 8.18 -5.69 14.90
CA ILE A 69 7.79 -6.90 14.16
C ILE A 69 7.79 -6.59 12.67
N ARG A 70 8.45 -7.44 11.90
CA ARG A 70 8.53 -7.34 10.44
C ARG A 70 7.98 -8.59 9.78
N THR A 71 7.14 -8.41 8.76
CA THR A 71 6.88 -9.40 7.70
C THR A 71 7.47 -8.85 6.40
N GLY A 72 6.67 -8.25 5.52
CA GLY A 72 7.16 -7.76 4.22
C GLY A 72 8.00 -6.47 4.23
N GLY A 73 8.30 -5.89 5.40
CA GLY A 73 9.07 -4.63 5.49
C GLY A 73 8.43 -3.43 4.76
N HIS A 74 7.12 -3.48 4.50
CA HIS A 74 6.39 -2.50 3.68
C HIS A 74 5.74 -1.38 4.52
N GLN A 75 6.35 -1.02 5.65
CA GLN A 75 5.87 0.08 6.47
C GLN A 75 6.58 1.36 6.02
N TYR A 76 5.81 2.31 5.47
CA TYR A 76 6.34 3.48 4.76
C TYR A 76 7.21 4.41 5.62
N SER A 77 7.08 4.36 6.94
CA SER A 77 7.85 5.20 7.85
C SER A 77 8.93 4.41 8.63
N GLY A 78 9.25 3.18 8.20
CA GLY A 78 10.26 2.33 8.84
C GLY A 78 9.85 1.76 10.21
N ALA A 79 8.60 1.90 10.63
CA ALA A 79 8.10 1.50 11.96
C ALA A 79 7.97 -0.03 12.16
N SER A 80 8.16 -0.83 11.10
CA SER A 80 8.46 -2.27 11.20
C SER A 80 9.89 -2.56 11.68
N SER A 81 10.66 -1.51 11.99
CA SER A 81 11.95 -1.55 12.65
C SER A 81 11.97 -0.70 13.92
N THR A 82 13.14 -0.60 14.54
CA THR A 82 13.36 0.07 15.82
C THR A 82 14.78 0.60 15.93
N SER A 83 15.09 1.29 17.02
CA SER A 83 16.41 1.83 17.29
C SER A 83 16.92 1.59 18.72
N GLY A 84 18.12 2.09 19.01
CA GLY A 84 18.70 2.03 20.35
C GLY A 84 19.04 0.60 20.77
N LYS A 85 18.53 0.18 21.93
CA LYS A 85 18.73 -1.16 22.52
C LYS A 85 17.65 -2.18 22.13
N ASN A 86 16.61 -1.74 21.41
CA ASN A 86 15.47 -2.57 21.02
C ASN A 86 15.86 -3.52 19.89
N ILE A 87 15.08 -4.59 19.72
CA ILE A 87 15.33 -5.64 18.73
C ILE A 87 14.25 -5.68 17.66
N GLN A 88 14.60 -6.17 16.47
CA GLN A 88 13.66 -6.46 15.41
C GLN A 88 13.43 -7.98 15.32
N LEU A 89 12.17 -8.39 15.31
CA LEU A 89 11.74 -9.76 15.06
C LEU A 89 11.21 -9.86 13.64
N ASP A 90 11.93 -10.60 12.79
CA ASP A 90 11.60 -10.79 11.40
C ASP A 90 10.93 -12.14 11.17
N LEU A 91 9.72 -12.07 10.62
CA LEU A 91 8.83 -13.18 10.34
C LEU A 91 8.64 -13.41 8.83
N SER A 92 9.47 -12.82 7.96
CA SER A 92 9.30 -12.85 6.50
C SER A 92 9.09 -14.26 5.93
N TYR A 93 9.64 -15.29 6.59
CA TYR A 93 9.56 -16.69 6.14
C TYR A 93 9.11 -17.68 7.22
N THR A 94 8.65 -17.21 8.38
CA THR A 94 8.40 -18.06 9.56
C THR A 94 7.09 -18.84 9.49
N TYR A 95 5.98 -18.19 9.09
CA TYR A 95 4.64 -18.77 9.10
C TYR A 95 4.10 -18.86 7.68
N ARG A 96 4.32 -20.03 7.04
CA ARG A 96 4.02 -20.26 5.61
C ARG A 96 3.02 -21.39 5.36
N ASP A 97 2.29 -21.80 6.40
CA ASP A 97 1.22 -22.78 6.27
C ASP A 97 -0.03 -22.14 5.63
N PHE A 98 -0.75 -22.91 4.80
CA PHE A 98 -1.99 -22.51 4.13
C PHE A 98 -2.95 -23.69 4.09
N THR A 99 -4.21 -23.51 4.49
CA THR A 99 -5.19 -24.60 4.57
C THR A 99 -6.61 -24.08 4.33
N TRP A 100 -7.37 -24.81 3.51
CA TRP A 100 -8.81 -24.60 3.37
C TRP A 100 -9.53 -25.27 4.55
N GLU A 101 -10.38 -24.52 5.26
CA GLU A 101 -11.07 -24.99 6.46
C GLU A 101 -12.42 -25.65 6.15
N ASN A 102 -12.87 -25.58 4.90
CA ASN A 102 -14.13 -26.14 4.45
C ASN A 102 -14.06 -26.63 2.99
N ASP A 103 -14.95 -27.58 2.66
CA ASP A 103 -14.96 -28.28 1.37
C ASP A 103 -15.21 -27.37 0.17
N ASP A 104 -15.96 -26.29 0.37
CA ASP A 104 -16.26 -25.31 -0.68
C ASP A 104 -15.14 -24.27 -0.88
N CYS A 105 -14.02 -24.38 -0.14
CA CYS A 105 -12.88 -23.46 -0.21
C CYS A 105 -13.27 -21.98 -0.05
N THR A 106 -14.20 -21.64 0.84
CA THR A 106 -14.57 -20.24 1.14
C THR A 106 -14.02 -19.74 2.47
N ILE A 107 -13.44 -20.62 3.28
CA ILE A 107 -12.74 -20.27 4.52
C ILE A 107 -11.32 -20.80 4.43
N VAL A 108 -10.35 -19.92 4.67
CA VAL A 108 -8.92 -20.25 4.59
C VAL A 108 -8.21 -19.78 5.84
N THR A 109 -7.33 -20.64 6.37
CA THR A 109 -6.33 -20.27 7.37
C THR A 109 -4.96 -20.24 6.73
N LEU A 110 -4.18 -19.19 7.02
CA LEU A 110 -2.81 -19.05 6.54
C LEU A 110 -1.92 -18.32 7.53
N GLY A 111 -0.62 -18.58 7.42
CA GLY A 111 0.42 -17.84 8.12
C GLY A 111 0.58 -16.41 7.59
N VAL A 112 1.10 -15.51 8.42
CA VAL A 112 1.25 -14.09 8.08
C VAL A 112 2.38 -13.78 7.10
N SER A 113 3.24 -14.76 6.79
CA SER A 113 4.45 -14.59 6.01
C SER A 113 4.22 -14.68 4.49
N PHE A 114 3.00 -14.93 4.03
CA PHE A 114 2.68 -14.88 2.60
C PHE A 114 2.75 -13.46 2.05
N SER A 115 3.41 -13.30 0.91
CA SER A 115 3.23 -12.09 0.09
C SER A 115 1.82 -12.04 -0.50
N LEU A 116 1.33 -10.87 -0.90
CA LEU A 116 0.01 -10.74 -1.52
C LEU A 116 -0.07 -11.49 -2.85
N ASP A 117 1.02 -11.56 -3.61
CA ASP A 117 1.07 -12.35 -4.85
C ASP A 117 1.02 -13.87 -4.58
N GLU A 118 1.81 -14.37 -3.63
CA GLU A 118 1.76 -15.78 -3.23
C GLU A 118 0.36 -16.17 -2.74
N PHE A 119 -0.24 -15.31 -1.93
CA PHE A 119 -1.60 -15.49 -1.44
C PHE A 119 -2.64 -15.47 -2.57
N ASN A 120 -2.60 -14.46 -3.46
CA ASN A 120 -3.52 -14.36 -4.59
C ASN A 120 -3.43 -15.60 -5.51
N LYS A 121 -2.21 -16.05 -5.83
CA LYS A 121 -1.98 -17.29 -6.60
C LYS A 121 -2.59 -18.53 -5.94
N SER A 122 -2.46 -18.64 -4.61
CA SER A 122 -3.03 -19.75 -3.84
C SER A 122 -4.57 -19.78 -3.92
N LEU A 123 -5.22 -18.61 -3.94
CA LEU A 123 -6.67 -18.50 -4.12
C LEU A 123 -7.11 -18.78 -5.57
N GLY A 124 -6.39 -18.24 -6.55
CA GLY A 124 -6.71 -18.34 -7.97
C GLY A 124 -6.80 -19.79 -8.47
N GLY A 125 -5.99 -20.70 -7.91
CA GLY A 125 -6.06 -22.15 -8.21
C GLY A 125 -7.40 -22.81 -7.88
N LYS A 126 -8.23 -22.18 -7.04
CA LYS A 126 -9.59 -22.61 -6.70
C LYS A 126 -10.67 -21.65 -7.18
N LYS A 127 -10.36 -20.69 -8.07
CA LYS A 127 -11.30 -19.64 -8.51
C LYS A 127 -11.88 -18.89 -7.31
N ARG A 128 -10.99 -18.49 -6.40
CA ARG A 128 -11.30 -17.73 -5.19
C ARG A 128 -10.61 -16.37 -5.24
N PHE A 129 -11.20 -15.38 -4.58
CA PHE A 129 -10.62 -14.05 -4.46
C PHE A 129 -11.03 -13.39 -3.13
N VAL A 130 -10.30 -12.36 -2.74
CA VAL A 130 -10.64 -11.46 -1.63
C VAL A 130 -9.99 -10.10 -1.89
N PRO A 131 -10.56 -8.97 -1.44
CA PRO A 131 -9.93 -7.66 -1.60
C PRO A 131 -8.57 -7.62 -0.93
N HIS A 132 -7.53 -7.20 -1.65
CA HIS A 132 -6.19 -6.96 -1.12
C HIS A 132 -5.49 -5.86 -1.93
N GLY A 133 -4.32 -5.42 -1.47
CA GLY A 133 -3.49 -4.40 -2.14
C GLY A 133 -2.79 -4.89 -3.42
N GLN A 134 -2.10 -3.97 -4.09
CA GLN A 134 -1.55 -4.21 -5.44
C GLN A 134 -0.08 -4.62 -5.45
N CYS A 135 0.70 -4.25 -4.44
CA CYS A 135 2.13 -4.51 -4.45
C CYS A 135 2.39 -5.98 -4.10
N GLN A 136 3.03 -6.74 -5.01
CA GLN A 136 3.25 -8.18 -4.84
C GLN A 136 3.99 -8.54 -3.54
N ASN A 137 4.95 -7.69 -3.12
CA ASN A 137 5.82 -7.91 -1.97
C ASN A 137 5.27 -7.34 -0.66
N VAL A 138 4.04 -6.81 -0.65
CA VAL A 138 3.34 -6.60 0.64
C VAL A 138 3.03 -7.98 1.21
N HIS A 139 3.22 -8.16 2.52
CA HIS A 139 2.83 -9.40 3.18
C HIS A 139 1.51 -9.25 3.92
N VAL A 140 0.76 -10.36 3.96
CA VAL A 140 -0.53 -10.49 4.66
C VAL A 140 -0.45 -9.95 6.08
N GLY A 141 0.64 -10.28 6.80
CA GLY A 141 0.87 -9.87 8.19
C GLY A 141 0.68 -8.37 8.43
N GLY A 142 1.45 -7.51 7.75
CA GLY A 142 1.29 -6.06 7.88
C GLY A 142 -0.01 -5.53 7.28
N HIS A 143 -0.46 -6.12 6.16
CA HIS A 143 -1.63 -5.67 5.40
C HIS A 143 -2.93 -5.76 6.19
N LEU A 144 -3.10 -6.81 7.00
CA LEU A 144 -4.32 -7.00 7.80
C LEU A 144 -4.50 -5.92 8.89
N HIS A 145 -3.42 -5.34 9.42
CA HIS A 145 -3.53 -4.37 10.51
C HIS A 145 -4.04 -2.99 10.05
N THR A 146 -3.89 -2.70 8.75
CA THR A 146 -4.15 -1.37 8.17
C THR A 146 -5.45 -1.28 7.41
N GLY A 147 -6.28 -2.32 7.49
CA GLY A 147 -7.47 -2.47 6.68
C GLY A 147 -7.18 -3.38 5.49
N GLY A 148 -6.11 -3.09 4.77
CA GLY A 148 -5.78 -3.77 3.53
C GLY A 148 -6.70 -3.31 2.41
N TYR A 149 -6.49 -2.07 1.97
CA TYR A 149 -7.24 -1.49 0.87
C TYR A 149 -6.67 -1.94 -0.47
N GLY A 150 -7.54 -1.96 -1.46
CA GLY A 150 -7.24 -2.21 -2.86
C GLY A 150 -8.49 -1.97 -3.69
N GLN A 151 -8.45 -2.40 -4.94
CA GLN A 151 -9.41 -1.92 -5.92
C GLN A 151 -10.77 -2.57 -5.76
N LEU A 152 -10.88 -3.76 -5.17
CA LEU A 152 -12.17 -4.34 -4.77
C LEU A 152 -12.80 -3.67 -3.53
N GLY A 153 -12.16 -2.62 -3.02
CA GLY A 153 -12.54 -2.00 -1.76
C GLY A 153 -13.98 -1.51 -1.74
N ARG A 154 -14.50 -1.02 -2.88
CA ARG A 154 -15.86 -0.48 -2.93
C ARG A 154 -16.90 -1.60 -3.01
N SER A 155 -16.67 -2.58 -3.88
CA SER A 155 -17.59 -3.72 -4.09
C SER A 155 -17.60 -4.74 -2.95
N PHE A 156 -16.48 -4.91 -2.24
CA PHE A 156 -16.30 -6.00 -1.26
C PHE A 156 -15.75 -5.56 0.10
N GLY A 157 -15.40 -4.29 0.28
CA GLY A 157 -14.81 -3.78 1.52
C GLY A 157 -13.30 -4.05 1.62
N LEU A 158 -12.74 -3.82 2.81
CA LEU A 158 -11.30 -4.00 3.06
C LEU A 158 -10.95 -5.47 3.30
N PHE A 159 -9.69 -5.87 3.08
CA PHE A 159 -9.18 -7.21 3.41
C PHE A 159 -9.55 -7.63 4.85
N SER A 160 -9.40 -6.70 5.79
CA SER A 160 -9.71 -6.88 7.22
C SER A 160 -11.17 -7.20 7.50
N ASP A 161 -12.09 -6.76 6.62
CA ASP A 161 -13.52 -7.02 6.78
C ASP A 161 -13.84 -8.52 6.62
N HIS A 162 -12.95 -9.28 5.99
CA HIS A 162 -13.11 -10.71 5.76
C HIS A 162 -12.44 -11.59 6.83
N ILE A 163 -11.68 -11.00 7.77
CA ILE A 163 -10.99 -11.75 8.85
C ILE A 163 -11.99 -12.31 9.87
N ILE A 164 -12.05 -13.62 10.03
CA ILE A 164 -12.89 -14.30 11.02
C ILE A 164 -12.20 -14.35 12.38
N LYS A 165 -10.92 -14.71 12.39
CA LYS A 165 -10.08 -14.81 13.60
C LYS A 165 -8.60 -14.65 13.24
N PHE A 166 -7.78 -14.32 14.21
CA PHE A 166 -6.32 -14.31 14.09
C PHE A 166 -5.66 -14.98 15.29
N ARG A 167 -4.50 -15.59 15.10
CA ARG A 167 -3.68 -16.16 16.17
C ARG A 167 -2.62 -15.13 16.55
N ILE A 168 -2.54 -14.79 17.84
CA ILE A 168 -1.65 -13.76 18.37
C ILE A 168 -0.87 -14.27 19.59
N ILE A 169 0.36 -13.81 19.72
CA ILE A 169 1.20 -13.97 20.91
C ILE A 169 1.38 -12.59 21.54
N THR A 170 0.83 -12.39 22.75
CA THR A 170 0.90 -11.09 23.45
C THR A 170 2.09 -11.03 24.42
N ALA A 171 2.17 -10.02 25.29
CA ALA A 171 3.35 -9.81 26.15
C ALA A 171 3.46 -10.83 27.30
N ASP A 172 2.46 -11.68 27.47
CA ASP A 172 2.51 -12.89 28.29
C ASP A 172 3.31 -14.03 27.64
N GLY A 173 3.47 -14.01 26.32
CA GLY A 173 4.16 -15.05 25.55
C GLY A 173 3.29 -16.25 25.18
N GLU A 174 1.99 -16.20 25.43
CA GLU A 174 1.07 -17.31 25.20
C GLU A 174 0.33 -17.14 23.85
N PRO A 175 0.47 -18.10 22.91
CA PRO A 175 -0.27 -18.06 21.64
C PRO A 175 -1.75 -18.36 21.85
N ARG A 176 -2.64 -17.51 21.32
CA ARG A 176 -4.09 -17.75 21.35
C ARG A 176 -4.78 -17.27 20.10
N TRP A 177 -5.93 -17.87 19.78
CA TRP A 177 -6.84 -17.34 18.76
C TRP A 177 -7.70 -16.24 19.37
N VAL A 178 -7.95 -15.20 18.57
CA VAL A 178 -8.87 -14.10 18.87
C VAL A 178 -9.92 -14.09 17.77
N LYS A 179 -11.18 -14.26 18.12
CA LYS A 179 -12.28 -14.40 17.15
C LYS A 179 -13.20 -13.19 17.13
N ARG A 180 -13.64 -12.81 15.93
CA ARG A 180 -14.62 -11.75 15.74
C ARG A 180 -15.92 -12.05 16.49
N GLY A 181 -16.39 -11.09 17.28
CA GLY A 181 -17.66 -11.17 18.01
C GLY A 181 -17.67 -12.11 19.21
N GLU A 182 -16.55 -12.75 19.53
CA GLU A 182 -16.43 -13.60 20.72
C GLU A 182 -16.28 -12.76 21.98
N VAL A 183 -17.00 -13.14 23.05
CA VAL A 183 -16.96 -12.45 24.34
C VAL A 183 -15.57 -12.59 24.94
N GLY A 184 -14.95 -11.46 25.29
CA GLY A 184 -13.56 -11.41 25.80
C GLY A 184 -12.51 -11.13 24.73
N ASP A 185 -12.83 -11.35 23.45
CA ASP A 185 -11.93 -11.11 22.32
C ASP A 185 -12.22 -9.79 21.58
N ALA A 186 -13.45 -9.30 21.67
CA ALA A 186 -13.92 -8.14 20.90
C ALA A 186 -12.99 -6.92 21.00
N ASP A 187 -12.45 -6.62 22.18
CA ASP A 187 -11.54 -5.49 22.38
C ASP A 187 -10.19 -5.70 21.67
N LEU A 188 -9.57 -6.87 21.80
CA LEU A 188 -8.30 -7.13 21.14
C LEU A 188 -8.48 -7.25 19.62
N PHE A 189 -9.59 -7.83 19.17
CA PHE A 189 -9.94 -7.89 17.75
C PHE A 189 -10.07 -6.48 17.15
N TYR A 190 -10.80 -5.60 17.85
CA TYR A 190 -10.94 -4.20 17.50
C TYR A 190 -9.61 -3.47 17.42
N ALA A 191 -8.74 -3.68 18.41
CA ALA A 191 -7.49 -2.97 18.52
C ALA A 191 -6.44 -3.42 17.49
N VAL A 192 -6.34 -4.73 17.23
CA VAL A 192 -5.37 -5.28 16.26
C VAL A 192 -5.67 -4.80 14.84
N LEU A 193 -6.95 -4.67 14.48
CA LEU A 193 -7.39 -4.20 13.17
C LEU A 193 -7.60 -2.67 13.20
N GLY A 194 -6.48 -1.94 13.27
CA GLY A 194 -6.42 -0.49 13.10
C GLY A 194 -5.63 0.28 14.15
N GLY A 195 -5.22 -0.35 15.27
CA GLY A 195 -4.51 0.30 16.38
C GLY A 195 -2.98 0.23 16.30
N SER A 196 -2.40 0.52 15.13
CA SER A 196 -0.96 0.40 14.83
C SER A 196 -0.40 -1.06 14.86
N PRO A 197 0.30 -1.54 13.81
CA PRO A 197 0.77 -2.89 13.63
C PRO A 197 1.77 -3.22 14.70
N GLY A 198 1.73 -4.49 15.10
CA GLY A 198 2.65 -5.03 16.07
C GLY A 198 2.54 -4.42 17.46
N ASN A 199 1.61 -3.50 17.74
CA ASN A 199 1.49 -2.84 19.04
C ASN A 199 0.80 -3.69 20.12
N PHE A 200 0.05 -4.73 19.73
CA PHE A 200 -0.69 -5.58 20.67
C PHE A 200 -0.15 -7.00 20.78
N GLY A 201 0.82 -7.36 19.94
CA GLY A 201 1.36 -8.71 19.87
C GLY A 201 1.83 -9.09 18.48
N VAL A 202 2.36 -10.31 18.40
CA VAL A 202 2.78 -10.94 17.16
C VAL A 202 1.64 -11.75 16.58
N ILE A 203 1.08 -11.34 15.45
CA ILE A 203 0.12 -12.17 14.69
C ILE A 203 0.91 -13.24 13.95
N THR A 204 0.51 -14.50 14.09
CA THR A 204 1.18 -15.64 13.43
C THR A 204 0.35 -16.20 12.29
N HIS A 205 -0.97 -16.24 12.46
CA HIS A 205 -1.92 -16.77 11.48
C HIS A 205 -3.21 -15.96 11.45
N ILE A 206 -3.92 -16.03 10.33
CA ILE A 206 -5.29 -15.54 10.20
C ILE A 206 -6.18 -16.60 9.59
N THR A 207 -7.46 -16.56 9.93
CA THR A 207 -8.53 -17.25 9.20
C THR A 207 -9.47 -16.20 8.63
N LEU A 208 -9.78 -16.29 7.34
CA LEU A 208 -10.63 -15.34 6.65
C LEU A 208 -11.59 -16.03 5.70
N GLN A 209 -12.67 -15.32 5.38
CA GLN A 209 -13.60 -15.69 4.33
C GLN A 209 -13.09 -15.18 2.97
N VAL A 210 -13.24 -15.99 1.93
CA VAL A 210 -12.95 -15.62 0.54
C VAL A 210 -14.18 -15.86 -0.33
N HIS A 211 -14.19 -15.23 -1.49
CA HIS A 211 -15.30 -15.21 -2.44
C HIS A 211 -15.07 -16.19 -3.57
N ARG A 212 -16.14 -16.76 -4.12
CA ARG A 212 -16.10 -17.66 -5.28
C ARG A 212 -16.46 -16.90 -6.54
N ASP A 213 -15.74 -17.11 -7.63
CA ASP A 213 -16.08 -16.45 -8.90
C ASP A 213 -17.51 -16.76 -9.37
N GLU A 214 -17.99 -17.98 -9.10
CA GLU A 214 -19.33 -18.45 -9.52
C GLU A 214 -20.48 -17.68 -8.84
N ASP A 215 -20.24 -17.06 -7.68
CA ASP A 215 -21.22 -16.22 -7.00
C ASP A 215 -21.39 -14.85 -7.67
N TYR A 216 -20.44 -14.46 -8.54
CA TYR A 216 -20.38 -13.17 -9.23
C TYR A 216 -20.24 -13.33 -10.75
N PRO A 217 -21.15 -14.08 -11.41
CA PRO A 217 -21.04 -14.42 -12.82
C PRO A 217 -21.10 -13.17 -13.70
N ASN A 218 -20.45 -13.19 -14.85
CA ASN A 218 -20.46 -12.09 -15.83
C ASN A 218 -19.79 -10.79 -15.33
N SER A 219 -19.09 -10.82 -14.19
CA SER A 219 -18.23 -9.74 -13.75
C SER A 219 -17.17 -9.42 -14.79
N ARG A 220 -16.83 -8.16 -14.94
CA ARG A 220 -15.96 -7.71 -16.02
C ARG A 220 -15.28 -6.43 -15.64
N GLY A 221 -14.21 -6.12 -16.33
CA GLY A 221 -13.45 -4.93 -16.05
C GLY A 221 -12.38 -4.76 -17.09
N PHE A 222 -11.66 -3.66 -16.96
CA PHE A 222 -10.58 -3.36 -17.84
C PHE A 222 -9.46 -2.63 -17.14
N ARG A 223 -8.30 -2.69 -17.79
CA ARG A 223 -7.15 -1.85 -17.49
C ARG A 223 -6.81 -1.07 -18.76
N ALA A 224 -6.64 0.24 -18.62
CA ALA A 224 -6.20 1.11 -19.70
C ALA A 224 -4.95 1.86 -19.28
N VAL A 225 -4.11 2.20 -20.26
CA VAL A 225 -2.93 3.04 -20.09
C VAL A 225 -3.04 4.15 -21.11
N TYR A 226 -2.89 5.39 -20.67
CA TYR A 226 -2.94 6.55 -21.54
C TYR A 226 -1.65 7.35 -21.42
N PRO A 227 -1.21 8.04 -22.49
CA PRO A 227 -0.19 9.07 -22.34
C PRO A 227 -0.67 10.11 -21.32
N TRP A 228 0.27 10.63 -20.52
CA TRP A 228 -0.01 11.74 -19.65
C TRP A 228 -0.57 12.92 -20.44
N GLY A 229 -1.66 13.48 -19.93
CA GLY A 229 -2.20 14.75 -20.39
C GLY A 229 -3.12 15.31 -19.33
N ARG A 230 -2.88 16.55 -18.89
CA ARG A 230 -3.67 17.18 -17.82
C ARG A 230 -5.16 17.16 -18.10
N HIS A 231 -5.56 17.48 -19.34
CA HIS A 231 -6.97 17.46 -19.75
C HIS A 231 -7.59 16.06 -19.62
N ARG A 232 -6.84 15.01 -19.97
CA ARG A 232 -7.30 13.63 -19.83
C ARG A 232 -7.43 13.21 -18.37
N LEU A 233 -6.44 13.54 -17.54
CA LEU A 233 -6.54 13.31 -16.10
C LEU A 233 -7.77 14.02 -15.52
N GLN A 234 -7.95 15.30 -15.84
CA GLN A 234 -9.10 16.07 -15.38
C GLN A 234 -10.41 15.39 -15.76
N ALA A 235 -10.57 14.98 -17.03
CA ALA A 235 -11.78 14.31 -17.49
C ALA A 235 -12.04 12.96 -16.79
N LEU A 236 -10.99 12.18 -16.51
CA LEU A 236 -11.10 10.93 -15.72
C LEU A 236 -11.53 11.22 -14.27
N LEU A 237 -10.95 12.25 -13.66
CA LEU A 237 -11.32 12.69 -12.31
C LEU A 237 -12.74 13.28 -12.27
N ASP A 238 -13.21 13.93 -13.34
CA ASP A 238 -14.60 14.40 -13.46
C ASP A 238 -15.59 13.23 -13.38
N VAL A 239 -15.29 12.10 -14.03
CA VAL A 239 -16.11 10.87 -13.90
C VAL A 239 -16.10 10.33 -12.47
N MET A 240 -14.95 10.43 -11.77
CA MET A 240 -14.87 10.03 -10.36
C MET A 240 -15.67 10.97 -9.44
N VAL A 241 -15.67 12.27 -9.73
CA VAL A 241 -16.50 13.25 -9.01
C VAL A 241 -17.97 12.93 -9.22
N GLU A 242 -18.41 12.70 -10.45
CA GLU A 242 -19.80 12.30 -10.78
C GLU A 242 -20.25 11.04 -10.04
N MET A 243 -19.37 10.03 -9.99
CA MET A 243 -19.60 8.80 -9.23
C MET A 243 -19.79 9.07 -7.73
N ALA A 244 -19.06 10.04 -7.17
CA ALA A 244 -19.20 10.41 -5.77
C ALA A 244 -20.51 11.16 -5.47
N GLU A 245 -21.14 11.84 -6.45
CA GLU A 245 -22.34 12.68 -6.21
C GLU A 245 -23.62 11.90 -6.22
N ASP A 246 -23.63 10.81 -6.96
CA ASP A 246 -24.78 9.94 -6.99
C ASP A 246 -24.79 9.13 -5.69
N GLU A 247 -25.53 9.61 -4.68
CA GLU A 247 -25.75 8.88 -3.43
C GLU A 247 -26.38 7.50 -3.65
N ASN A 248 -27.02 7.30 -4.81
CA ASN A 248 -27.61 6.06 -5.26
C ASN A 248 -26.69 5.25 -6.19
N PHE A 249 -25.47 5.72 -6.46
CA PHE A 249 -24.55 5.05 -7.36
C PHE A 249 -24.39 3.58 -6.92
N PRO A 250 -24.59 2.62 -7.82
CA PRO A 250 -24.49 1.19 -7.51
C PRO A 250 -23.20 0.86 -6.75
N GLY A 251 -23.20 -0.11 -5.84
CA GLY A 251 -22.05 -0.44 -4.98
C GLY A 251 -20.97 -1.33 -5.64
N ASP A 252 -21.17 -1.69 -6.89
CA ASP A 252 -20.56 -2.81 -7.63
C ASP A 252 -19.48 -2.42 -8.65
N PHE A 253 -19.31 -1.13 -8.93
CA PHE A 253 -18.20 -0.65 -9.75
C PHE A 253 -16.99 -0.26 -8.91
N ASP A 254 -15.81 -0.74 -9.23
CA ASP A 254 -14.57 -0.28 -8.65
C ASP A 254 -13.82 0.60 -9.66
N TYR A 255 -13.31 1.77 -9.23
CA TYR A 255 -12.68 2.74 -10.12
C TYR A 255 -11.41 3.34 -9.49
N CYS A 256 -10.28 3.18 -10.19
CA CYS A 256 -8.97 3.69 -9.79
C CYS A 256 -8.28 4.38 -10.97
N VAL A 257 -7.63 5.51 -10.71
CA VAL A 257 -6.79 6.24 -11.66
C VAL A 257 -5.42 6.43 -11.02
N THR A 258 -4.35 6.03 -11.71
CA THR A 258 -2.97 6.21 -11.24
C THR A 258 -2.15 6.99 -12.26
N VAL A 259 -1.41 8.00 -11.85
CA VAL A 259 -0.45 8.74 -12.66
C VAL A 259 0.95 8.35 -12.24
N LEU A 260 1.80 8.05 -13.22
CA LEU A 260 3.22 7.76 -13.01
C LEU A 260 4.07 8.62 -13.95
N SER A 261 4.98 9.41 -13.40
CA SER A 261 5.89 10.26 -14.20
C SER A 261 7.12 9.53 -14.73
N GLU A 262 7.56 8.50 -14.03
CA GLU A 262 8.77 7.71 -14.32
C GLU A 262 8.43 6.21 -14.34
N PRO A 263 9.32 5.34 -14.88
CA PRO A 263 9.07 3.91 -14.88
C PRO A 263 9.04 3.36 -13.45
N LEU A 264 8.29 2.28 -13.32
CA LEU A 264 8.23 1.50 -12.10
C LEU A 264 9.58 0.77 -11.88
N SER A 265 10.43 1.26 -10.97
CA SER A 265 11.77 0.75 -10.58
C SER A 265 12.83 0.50 -11.67
N SER A 266 14.10 0.83 -11.37
CA SER A 266 15.30 0.44 -12.15
C SER A 266 15.67 -1.05 -12.03
N THR A 267 15.24 -1.75 -10.96
CA THR A 267 15.39 -3.22 -10.88
C THR A 267 14.50 -3.95 -11.87
N LEU A 268 13.61 -3.28 -12.61
CA LEU A 268 12.97 -3.92 -13.76
C LEU A 268 13.99 -4.27 -14.84
N GLU A 269 15.11 -3.55 -15.00
CA GLU A 269 16.14 -3.98 -15.95
C GLU A 269 16.76 -5.34 -15.56
N GLU A 270 16.81 -5.68 -14.26
CA GLU A 270 17.32 -6.98 -13.77
C GLU A 270 16.21 -8.04 -13.56
N GLU A 271 14.98 -7.64 -13.21
CA GLU A 271 13.84 -8.55 -12.94
C GLU A 271 12.85 -8.70 -14.11
N ILE A 272 13.06 -7.99 -15.24
CA ILE A 272 12.56 -8.41 -16.56
C ILE A 272 13.38 -9.63 -17.04
N GLU A 273 13.59 -10.63 -16.18
CA GLU A 273 13.58 -12.01 -16.63
C GLU A 273 12.13 -12.34 -17.02
N THR A 274 11.66 -11.76 -18.14
CA THR A 274 10.73 -12.51 -18.97
C THR A 274 11.41 -13.86 -19.22
N ASN A 275 10.69 -14.97 -19.08
CA ASN A 275 11.16 -16.34 -19.36
C ASN A 275 11.69 -16.54 -20.81
N TYR A 276 11.87 -15.46 -21.56
CA TYR A 276 12.50 -15.37 -22.85
C TYR A 276 14.00 -15.70 -22.84
N ASP A 277 14.74 -15.53 -21.73
CA ASP A 277 16.22 -15.63 -21.82
C ASP A 277 16.98 -16.30 -20.66
N LYS A 278 16.69 -17.59 -20.41
CA LYS A 278 17.58 -18.43 -19.58
C LYS A 278 18.82 -18.94 -20.31
N LYS A 279 19.14 -18.46 -21.54
CA LYS A 279 20.20 -19.07 -22.37
C LYS A 279 21.29 -18.11 -22.87
N PHE A 280 21.08 -16.79 -22.91
CA PHE A 280 22.00 -15.86 -23.58
C PHE A 280 22.31 -14.61 -22.74
N ARG A 281 23.17 -14.76 -21.72
CA ARG A 281 23.81 -13.61 -21.06
C ARG A 281 24.66 -12.82 -22.07
N LYS A 282 24.15 -11.68 -22.57
CA LYS A 282 24.87 -10.41 -22.82
C LYS A 282 23.97 -9.35 -23.51
N GLN A 283 23.80 -8.22 -22.80
CA GLN A 283 23.19 -6.93 -23.20
C GLN A 283 21.67 -6.83 -23.08
N ASP A 284 21.21 -6.28 -21.96
CA ASP A 284 19.81 -5.99 -21.66
C ASP A 284 19.26 -4.88 -22.59
N PRO A 285 17.99 -4.96 -23.02
CA PRO A 285 17.37 -3.90 -23.82
C PRO A 285 17.09 -2.65 -22.97
N VAL A 286 17.41 -1.46 -23.51
CA VAL A 286 17.12 -0.17 -22.86
C VAL A 286 15.61 0.05 -22.77
N VAL A 287 15.01 0.02 -21.59
CA VAL A 287 13.58 0.29 -21.43
C VAL A 287 13.34 1.81 -21.52
N VAL A 288 12.41 2.25 -22.37
CA VAL A 288 12.05 3.67 -22.48
C VAL A 288 10.64 3.89 -21.94
N TRP A 289 10.51 4.86 -21.03
CA TRP A 289 9.25 5.22 -20.38
C TRP A 289 8.84 6.65 -20.69
N CYS A 290 7.53 6.89 -20.70
CA CYS A 290 6.95 8.22 -20.74
C CYS A 290 5.89 8.34 -19.64
N PRO A 291 5.61 9.56 -19.12
CA PRO A 291 4.56 9.75 -18.14
C PRO A 291 3.21 9.22 -18.65
N VAL A 292 2.50 8.49 -17.80
CA VAL A 292 1.27 7.77 -18.17
C VAL A 292 0.19 7.88 -17.09
N ILE A 293 -1.05 7.64 -17.52
CA ILE A 293 -2.23 7.49 -16.67
C ILE A 293 -2.73 6.05 -16.81
N PHE A 294 -2.67 5.28 -15.74
CA PHE A 294 -3.32 3.99 -15.61
C PHE A 294 -4.76 4.17 -15.13
N VAL A 295 -5.67 3.43 -15.74
CA VAL A 295 -7.06 3.40 -15.34
C VAL A 295 -7.49 1.96 -15.15
N PHE A 296 -8.11 1.71 -14.01
CA PHE A 296 -8.73 0.43 -13.70
C PHE A 296 -10.21 0.66 -13.43
N VAL A 297 -11.05 -0.10 -14.12
CA VAL A 297 -12.48 -0.16 -13.82
C VAL A 297 -12.87 -1.63 -13.75
N GLN A 298 -13.67 -1.99 -12.77
CA GLN A 298 -14.34 -3.27 -12.72
C GLN A 298 -15.79 -3.07 -12.35
N TRP A 299 -16.65 -3.96 -12.85
CA TRP A 299 -18.00 -4.21 -12.40
C TRP A 299 -18.08 -5.63 -11.82
N ALA A 300 -18.46 -5.73 -10.55
CA ALA A 300 -18.70 -6.99 -9.86
C ALA A 300 -20.20 -7.30 -9.84
N ASN A 301 -20.62 -8.44 -10.38
CA ASN A 301 -22.03 -8.82 -10.35
C ASN A 301 -22.47 -9.29 -8.95
N LEU A 302 -22.81 -8.35 -8.06
CA LEU A 302 -23.16 -8.61 -6.67
C LEU A 302 -24.52 -9.29 -6.48
N GLN A 303 -25.39 -9.34 -7.51
CA GLN A 303 -26.74 -9.94 -7.42
C GLN A 303 -26.95 -11.13 -8.40
N GLY A 304 -25.86 -11.64 -9.00
CA GLY A 304 -25.88 -12.79 -9.88
C GLY A 304 -26.83 -12.62 -11.08
N ALA A 305 -27.68 -13.61 -11.33
CA ALA A 305 -28.60 -13.59 -12.48
C ALA A 305 -29.67 -12.48 -12.42
N GLN A 306 -29.86 -11.84 -11.26
CA GLN A 306 -30.83 -10.76 -11.09
C GLN A 306 -30.26 -9.38 -11.45
N GLN A 307 -28.95 -9.28 -11.71
CA GLN A 307 -28.30 -8.02 -12.04
C GLN A 307 -28.07 -7.87 -13.54
N GLU A 308 -28.57 -6.77 -14.10
CA GLU A 308 -28.22 -6.35 -15.46
C GLU A 308 -26.97 -5.47 -15.44
N TYR A 309 -26.09 -5.68 -16.41
CA TYR A 309 -24.90 -4.86 -16.61
C TYR A 309 -25.26 -3.60 -17.41
N ASP A 310 -25.06 -2.43 -16.81
CA ASP A 310 -25.15 -1.14 -17.51
C ASP A 310 -23.75 -0.68 -17.95
N PRO A 311 -23.45 -0.65 -19.27
CA PRO A 311 -22.15 -0.22 -19.77
C PRO A 311 -21.95 1.30 -19.72
N THR A 312 -22.97 2.10 -19.39
CA THR A 312 -22.94 3.58 -19.47
C THR A 312 -21.75 4.17 -18.70
N PHE A 313 -21.52 3.70 -17.48
CA PHE A 313 -20.39 4.17 -16.66
C PHE A 313 -19.04 3.84 -17.29
N VAL A 314 -18.85 2.58 -17.71
CA VAL A 314 -17.61 2.12 -18.34
C VAL A 314 -17.35 2.85 -19.66
N HIS A 315 -18.38 3.04 -20.48
CA HIS A 315 -18.32 3.84 -21.69
C HIS A 315 -17.86 5.28 -21.38
N LYS A 316 -18.41 5.90 -20.34
CA LYS A 316 -18.00 7.24 -19.93
C LYS A 316 -16.52 7.32 -19.56
N VAL A 317 -16.00 6.36 -18.79
CA VAL A 317 -14.57 6.30 -18.44
C VAL A 317 -13.70 6.13 -19.70
N LYS A 318 -14.10 5.25 -20.63
CA LYS A 318 -13.35 5.00 -21.88
C LYS A 318 -13.21 6.24 -22.76
N HIS A 319 -14.22 7.12 -22.77
CA HIS A 319 -14.24 8.32 -23.60
C HIS A 319 -13.76 9.58 -22.87
N ALA A 320 -13.39 9.47 -21.59
CA ALA A 320 -12.88 10.58 -20.80
C ALA A 320 -11.56 11.13 -21.39
N GLY A 321 -11.58 12.41 -21.79
CA GLY A 321 -10.42 13.08 -22.37
C GLY A 321 -10.22 12.89 -23.88
N GLY A 322 -11.23 12.39 -24.60
CA GLY A 322 -11.29 12.33 -26.07
C GLY A 322 -11.09 10.95 -26.69
N SER A 323 -11.19 10.85 -28.02
CA SER A 323 -11.01 9.60 -28.76
C SER A 323 -9.61 9.03 -28.61
N ILE A 324 -9.51 7.74 -28.32
CA ILE A 324 -8.24 7.00 -28.23
C ILE A 324 -7.88 6.53 -29.64
N ARG A 325 -6.60 6.64 -30.04
CA ARG A 325 -6.15 6.04 -31.30
C ARG A 325 -6.13 4.51 -31.23
N HIS A 326 -5.53 3.88 -30.20
CA HIS A 326 -5.41 2.41 -30.15
C HIS A 326 -5.24 1.80 -28.73
N VAL A 327 -6.19 1.94 -27.82
CA VAL A 327 -6.26 1.03 -26.64
C VAL A 327 -7.65 0.43 -26.63
N GLU A 328 -7.74 -0.82 -27.08
CA GLU A 328 -8.99 -1.56 -27.01
C GLU A 328 -9.16 -2.10 -25.60
N VAL A 329 -10.17 -1.56 -24.95
CA VAL A 329 -10.50 -1.82 -23.57
C VAL A 329 -11.69 -2.77 -23.59
N HIS A 330 -11.46 -4.09 -23.48
CA HIS A 330 -12.54 -5.07 -23.60
C HIS A 330 -13.35 -5.19 -22.30
N ASP A 331 -14.42 -4.42 -22.17
CA ASP A 331 -15.45 -4.61 -21.13
C ASP A 331 -16.58 -5.55 -21.58
N THR A 332 -16.48 -6.13 -22.77
CA THR A 332 -17.42 -7.13 -23.28
C THR A 332 -16.99 -8.56 -22.92
N LYS A 333 -15.71 -8.77 -22.60
CA LYS A 333 -15.16 -10.06 -22.18
C LYS A 333 -15.45 -10.29 -20.70
N HIS A 334 -16.16 -11.38 -20.39
CA HIS A 334 -16.31 -11.85 -19.02
C HIS A 334 -14.94 -12.32 -18.51
N VAL A 335 -14.54 -11.79 -17.35
CA VAL A 335 -13.28 -12.17 -16.70
C VAL A 335 -13.61 -12.47 -15.23
N PRO A 336 -13.36 -13.69 -14.74
CA PRO A 336 -13.54 -14.02 -13.33
C PRO A 336 -12.79 -13.03 -12.42
N ILE A 337 -13.37 -12.66 -11.28
CA ILE A 337 -12.76 -11.67 -10.38
C ILE A 337 -11.41 -12.15 -9.84
N SER A 338 -11.24 -13.45 -9.62
CA SER A 338 -9.94 -14.04 -9.25
C SER A 338 -8.84 -13.78 -10.29
N GLN A 339 -9.19 -13.64 -11.57
CA GLN A 339 -8.24 -13.24 -12.62
C GLN A 339 -8.07 -11.72 -12.68
N LEU A 340 -9.15 -10.94 -12.54
CA LEU A 340 -9.08 -9.48 -12.49
C LEU A 340 -8.19 -8.98 -11.35
N THR A 341 -8.32 -9.56 -10.16
CA THR A 341 -7.45 -9.24 -9.00
C THR A 341 -5.98 -9.56 -9.26
N ARG A 342 -5.65 -10.57 -10.07
CA ARG A 342 -4.28 -10.84 -10.49
C ARG A 342 -3.75 -9.77 -11.45
N HIS A 343 -4.56 -9.28 -12.38
CA HIS A 343 -4.18 -8.21 -13.32
C HIS A 343 -3.86 -6.87 -12.63
N TRP A 344 -4.22 -6.77 -11.36
CA TRP A 344 -4.07 -5.59 -10.51
C TRP A 344 -2.82 -5.63 -9.63
N ILE A 345 -2.17 -6.80 -9.52
CA ILE A 345 -0.92 -6.93 -8.81
C ILE A 345 0.20 -6.37 -9.69
N PHE A 346 0.94 -5.40 -9.16
CA PHE A 346 2.15 -4.91 -9.80
C PHE A 346 3.26 -5.94 -9.57
N PRO A 347 3.81 -6.57 -10.63
CA PRO A 347 4.81 -7.62 -10.50
C PRO A 347 6.21 -7.02 -10.29
N ILE A 348 6.33 -6.01 -9.42
CA ILE A 348 7.56 -5.22 -9.23
C ILE A 348 7.91 -5.08 -7.75
N ALA A 349 9.21 -4.93 -7.46
CA ALA A 349 9.73 -4.76 -6.12
C ALA A 349 9.76 -3.31 -5.60
N ARG A 350 9.37 -2.29 -6.37
CA ARG A 350 9.12 -0.93 -5.85
C ARG A 350 8.50 -0.05 -6.93
N GLU A 351 7.73 0.97 -6.56
CA GLU A 351 7.30 1.97 -7.55
C GLU A 351 8.49 2.77 -8.08
N PHE A 352 9.40 3.24 -7.22
CA PHE A 352 10.65 3.88 -7.66
C PHE A 352 11.76 3.58 -6.66
N GLU A 353 12.98 3.32 -7.14
CA GLU A 353 14.20 3.18 -6.30
C GLU A 353 14.75 4.54 -5.85
N LEU A 354 13.84 5.48 -5.59
CA LEU A 354 14.17 6.82 -5.14
C LEU A 354 13.63 7.05 -3.72
N PRO A 355 14.33 7.89 -2.93
CA PRO A 355 13.72 8.64 -1.85
C PRO A 355 12.41 9.30 -2.24
N TYR A 356 11.46 9.34 -1.31
CA TYR A 356 10.16 9.96 -1.56
C TYR A 356 9.51 10.53 -0.32
N ILE A 357 8.60 11.47 -0.55
CA ILE A 357 7.69 12.03 0.45
C ILE A 357 6.27 11.62 0.07
N LYS A 358 5.69 10.73 0.87
CA LYS A 358 4.34 10.20 0.68
C LYS A 358 3.31 10.98 1.48
N ARG A 359 2.14 11.15 0.90
CA ARG A 359 0.94 11.69 1.53
C ARG A 359 -0.26 10.88 1.05
N THR A 360 -1.23 10.66 1.94
CA THR A 360 -2.52 10.11 1.54
C THR A 360 -3.63 10.98 2.10
N TYR A 361 -4.31 11.70 1.23
CA TYR A 361 -5.44 12.55 1.58
C TYR A 361 -6.73 11.76 1.41
N THR A 362 -7.65 11.90 2.36
CA THR A 362 -8.99 11.30 2.27
C THR A 362 -10.04 12.40 2.24
N SER A 363 -11.08 12.18 1.45
CA SER A 363 -12.23 13.07 1.36
C SER A 363 -13.46 12.34 1.87
N ASN A 364 -14.21 12.95 2.77
CA ASN A 364 -15.63 12.64 3.02
C ASN A 364 -16.55 13.73 2.44
N SER A 365 -15.99 14.60 1.58
CA SER A 365 -16.72 15.71 1.00
C SER A 365 -17.89 15.19 0.16
N LYS A 366 -19.03 15.86 0.34
CA LYS A 366 -20.16 15.74 -0.56
C LYS A 366 -19.78 16.31 -1.92
N SER A 367 -20.32 15.74 -2.98
CA SER A 367 -19.82 16.11 -4.30
C SER A 367 -20.18 17.48 -4.80
N GLN A 368 -21.28 18.07 -4.32
CA GLN A 368 -21.55 19.48 -4.60
C GLN A 368 -20.35 20.37 -4.22
N ARG A 369 -19.70 20.06 -3.10
CA ARG A 369 -18.46 20.73 -2.68
C ARG A 369 -17.30 20.44 -3.63
N LEU A 370 -17.13 19.20 -4.10
CA LEU A 370 -16.08 18.87 -5.07
C LEU A 370 -16.24 19.66 -6.38
N LYS A 371 -17.47 19.83 -6.88
CA LYS A 371 -17.78 20.67 -8.03
C LYS A 371 -17.53 22.14 -7.78
N ASP A 372 -18.02 22.67 -6.66
CA ASP A 372 -17.87 24.09 -6.31
C ASP A 372 -16.38 24.47 -6.20
N LEU A 373 -15.55 23.55 -5.70
CA LEU A 373 -14.11 23.70 -5.61
C LEU A 373 -13.37 23.39 -6.92
N LYS A 374 -14.09 23.01 -7.99
CA LYS A 374 -13.53 22.54 -9.27
C LYS A 374 -12.43 21.50 -9.04
N TRP A 375 -12.73 20.51 -8.22
CA TRP A 375 -11.74 19.61 -7.62
C TRP A 375 -10.83 18.94 -8.67
N SER A 376 -11.40 18.40 -9.75
CA SER A 376 -10.62 17.76 -10.83
C SER A 376 -9.64 18.72 -11.51
N GLU A 377 -10.04 19.97 -11.74
CA GLU A 377 -9.18 21.02 -12.31
C GLU A 377 -8.07 21.40 -11.33
N LEU A 378 -8.41 21.57 -10.05
CA LEU A 378 -7.45 21.89 -8.99
C LEU A 378 -6.37 20.81 -8.88
N ILE A 379 -6.77 19.55 -8.78
CA ILE A 379 -5.87 18.40 -8.59
C ILE A 379 -5.01 18.16 -9.84
N SER A 380 -5.61 18.18 -11.03
CA SER A 380 -4.85 17.99 -12.27
C SER A 380 -3.80 19.09 -12.47
N ARG A 381 -4.10 20.34 -12.09
CA ARG A 381 -3.11 21.44 -12.07
C ARG A 381 -2.00 21.24 -11.04
N GLN A 382 -2.30 20.68 -9.86
CA GLN A 382 -1.26 20.38 -8.85
C GLN A 382 -0.24 19.36 -9.35
N ILE A 383 -0.72 18.28 -10.01
CA ILE A 383 0.15 17.27 -10.61
C ILE A 383 0.92 17.83 -11.81
N ASP A 384 0.29 18.64 -12.65
CA ASP A 384 0.94 19.32 -13.78
C ASP A 384 2.00 20.34 -13.33
N GLY A 385 1.85 20.91 -12.14
CA GLY A 385 2.74 21.90 -11.53
C GLY A 385 3.93 21.33 -10.76
N VAL A 386 4.18 20.02 -10.85
CA VAL A 386 5.34 19.38 -10.23
C VAL A 386 6.63 20.04 -10.72
N GLU A 387 7.52 20.41 -9.78
CA GLU A 387 8.77 21.05 -10.12
C GLU A 387 9.74 20.07 -10.84
N HIS A 388 10.53 20.59 -11.78
CA HIS A 388 11.49 19.80 -12.54
C HIS A 388 12.46 19.02 -11.61
N GLY A 389 12.62 17.73 -11.89
CA GLY A 389 13.47 16.82 -11.12
C GLY A 389 12.78 16.17 -9.92
N VAL A 390 11.48 16.37 -9.75
CA VAL A 390 10.63 15.60 -8.84
C VAL A 390 9.75 14.68 -9.68
N SER A 391 9.75 13.40 -9.35
CA SER A 391 8.86 12.42 -9.98
C SER A 391 7.67 12.10 -9.09
N VAL A 392 6.54 11.75 -9.68
CA VAL A 392 5.27 11.57 -8.98
C VAL A 392 4.62 10.23 -9.30
N SER A 393 4.20 9.56 -8.23
CA SER A 393 3.13 8.56 -8.25
C SER A 393 1.90 9.18 -7.61
N ALA A 394 0.78 9.21 -8.31
CA ALA A 394 -0.48 9.73 -7.79
C ALA A 394 -1.60 8.74 -8.06
N GLN A 395 -2.16 8.16 -7.01
CA GLN A 395 -3.28 7.21 -7.07
C GLN A 395 -4.55 7.84 -6.51
N PHE A 396 -5.62 7.74 -7.27
CA PHE A 396 -6.98 8.12 -6.92
C PHE A 396 -7.85 6.86 -6.85
N GLN A 397 -8.40 6.59 -5.68
CA GLN A 397 -9.27 5.45 -5.45
C GLN A 397 -10.60 5.93 -4.89
N HIS A 398 -11.70 5.54 -5.54
CA HIS A 398 -13.04 5.80 -5.04
C HIS A 398 -13.53 4.64 -4.16
N PHE A 399 -13.85 4.93 -2.89
CA PHE A 399 -14.44 3.99 -1.92
C PHE A 399 -15.87 4.35 -1.51
N GLY A 400 -16.31 5.57 -1.81
CA GLY A 400 -17.53 6.18 -1.30
C GLY A 400 -18.85 5.61 -1.79
N GLY A 401 -19.90 6.31 -1.37
CA GLY A 401 -21.29 5.99 -1.69
C GLY A 401 -21.95 5.15 -0.61
N SER A 402 -23.21 5.48 -0.29
CA SER A 402 -23.99 4.81 0.76
C SER A 402 -24.17 3.30 0.51
N LYS A 403 -24.07 2.88 -0.76
CA LYS A 403 -24.21 1.49 -1.21
C LYS A 403 -22.88 0.72 -1.28
N SER A 404 -21.73 1.35 -1.01
CA SER A 404 -20.45 0.65 -1.05
C SER A 404 -20.28 -0.28 0.15
N ARG A 405 -19.67 -1.44 -0.07
CA ARG A 405 -19.28 -2.33 1.04
C ARG A 405 -18.26 -1.66 1.96
N PHE A 406 -17.39 -0.81 1.41
CA PHE A 406 -16.47 -0.01 2.22
C PHE A 406 -17.18 0.79 3.32
N HIS A 407 -18.23 1.54 2.96
CA HIS A 407 -19.02 2.33 3.90
C HIS A 407 -19.89 1.46 4.79
N LEU A 408 -20.64 0.51 4.21
CA LEU A 408 -21.58 -0.34 4.94
C LEU A 408 -20.89 -1.19 6.02
N ASN A 409 -19.71 -1.77 5.71
CA ASN A 409 -18.92 -2.53 6.68
C ASN A 409 -18.30 -1.62 7.77
N GLY A 410 -18.23 -0.30 7.53
CA GLY A 410 -17.80 0.68 8.51
C GLY A 410 -18.83 0.96 9.61
N VAL A 411 -20.12 0.79 9.32
CA VAL A 411 -21.20 1.01 10.27
C VAL A 411 -21.14 -0.06 11.37
N ASN A 412 -20.96 0.37 12.61
CA ASN A 412 -20.72 -0.52 13.76
C ASN A 412 -19.56 -1.51 13.55
N SER A 413 -18.52 -1.08 12.81
CA SER A 413 -17.37 -1.91 12.48
C SER A 413 -16.73 -2.49 13.76
N PRO A 414 -16.37 -3.80 13.76
CA PRO A 414 -15.61 -4.40 14.85
C PRO A 414 -14.13 -4.01 14.82
N THR A 415 -13.71 -3.08 13.95
CA THR A 415 -12.32 -2.63 13.75
C THR A 415 -12.14 -1.17 14.17
N SER A 416 -10.92 -0.73 14.42
CA SER A 416 -10.62 0.63 14.87
C SER A 416 -10.26 1.60 13.74
N PHE A 417 -10.63 1.32 12.49
CA PHE A 417 -10.39 2.27 11.38
C PHE A 417 -11.23 3.55 11.55
N SER A 418 -10.67 4.69 11.17
CA SER A 418 -11.29 6.03 11.34
C SER A 418 -11.61 6.73 10.02
N TRP A 419 -11.64 5.96 8.93
CA TRP A 419 -11.72 6.52 7.58
C TRP A 419 -12.76 5.80 6.73
N ARG A 420 -13.72 5.13 7.37
CA ARG A 420 -14.77 4.33 6.72
C ARG A 420 -15.90 5.16 6.10
N ASP A 421 -15.86 6.47 6.30
CA ASP A 421 -16.66 7.51 5.64
C ASP A 421 -15.94 8.14 4.43
N THR A 422 -14.76 7.63 4.04
CA THR A 422 -14.01 8.13 2.89
C THR A 422 -14.75 7.87 1.58
N ASN A 423 -14.96 8.92 0.80
CA ASN A 423 -15.39 8.86 -0.58
C ASN A 423 -14.23 8.63 -1.54
N ILE A 424 -13.22 9.50 -1.49
CA ILE A 424 -12.06 9.47 -2.39
C ILE A 424 -10.79 9.45 -1.54
N SER A 425 -9.89 8.53 -1.86
CA SER A 425 -8.51 8.50 -1.35
C SER A 425 -7.55 8.96 -2.45
N TYR A 426 -6.66 9.88 -2.11
CA TYR A 426 -5.60 10.40 -2.97
C TYR A 426 -4.24 10.15 -2.32
N THR A 427 -3.55 9.11 -2.78
CA THR A 427 -2.17 8.81 -2.37
C THR A 427 -1.22 9.43 -3.38
N ILE A 428 -0.26 10.20 -2.89
CA ILE A 428 0.69 10.93 -3.73
C ILE A 428 2.09 10.87 -3.14
N ASP A 429 3.02 10.44 -3.97
CA ASP A 429 4.42 10.28 -3.65
C ASP A 429 5.24 11.23 -4.51
N ALA A 430 6.10 12.01 -3.86
CA ALA A 430 7.06 12.90 -4.52
C ALA A 430 8.46 12.30 -4.39
N PHE A 431 8.98 11.74 -5.47
CA PHE A 431 10.30 11.11 -5.56
C PHE A 431 11.39 12.11 -5.92
N TYR A 432 12.59 11.94 -5.36
CA TYR A 432 13.73 12.83 -5.56
C TYR A 432 15.07 12.07 -5.49
N ASN A 433 16.11 12.60 -6.15
CA ASN A 433 17.44 11.96 -6.22
C ASN A 433 18.51 12.69 -5.38
N HIS A 434 18.46 14.03 -5.32
CA HIS A 434 19.47 14.85 -4.63
C HIS A 434 18.85 15.86 -3.65
N ASP A 435 19.66 16.39 -2.74
CA ASP A 435 19.27 17.29 -1.64
C ASP A 435 18.46 18.51 -2.09
N HIS A 436 18.81 19.11 -3.24
CA HIS A 436 18.07 20.26 -3.78
C HIS A 436 16.69 19.87 -4.37
N GLN A 437 16.51 18.62 -4.82
CA GLN A 437 15.22 18.10 -5.26
C GLN A 437 14.35 17.68 -4.08
N HIS A 438 14.98 17.25 -2.97
CA HIS A 438 14.28 16.96 -1.72
C HIS A 438 13.53 18.19 -1.17
N GLU A 439 14.18 19.35 -1.11
CA GLU A 439 13.53 20.60 -0.67
C GLU A 439 12.34 20.98 -1.56
N ARG A 440 12.46 20.78 -2.87
CA ARG A 440 11.38 21.02 -3.84
C ARG A 440 10.22 20.05 -3.62
N ALA A 441 10.51 18.76 -3.44
CA ALA A 441 9.51 17.73 -3.16
C ALA A 441 8.74 18.04 -1.85
N ILE A 442 9.43 18.48 -0.79
CA ILE A 442 8.79 18.95 0.46
C ILE A 442 7.87 20.13 0.16
N LYS A 443 8.41 21.18 -0.46
CA LYS A 443 7.67 22.42 -0.71
C LYS A 443 6.43 22.18 -1.57
N TRP A 444 6.54 21.30 -2.56
CA TRP A 444 5.41 20.90 -3.38
C TRP A 444 4.38 20.10 -2.58
N GLN A 445 4.80 19.13 -1.75
CA GLN A 445 3.88 18.40 -0.86
C GLN A 445 3.20 19.31 0.18
N GLN A 446 3.87 20.34 0.69
CA GLN A 446 3.24 21.36 1.55
C GLN A 446 2.14 22.15 0.82
N GLY A 447 2.19 22.23 -0.51
CA GLY A 447 1.09 22.74 -1.33
C GLY A 447 -0.14 21.83 -1.25
N ASN A 448 0.07 20.51 -1.37
CA ASN A 448 -0.99 19.52 -1.22
C ASN A 448 -1.53 19.44 0.23
N ASP A 449 -0.68 19.65 1.24
CA ASP A 449 -1.09 19.67 2.66
C ASP A 449 -2.14 20.77 2.95
N LYS A 450 -2.20 21.83 2.13
CA LYS A 450 -3.21 22.91 2.24
C LYS A 450 -4.60 22.51 1.74
N LEU A 451 -4.74 21.32 1.14
CA LEU A 451 -5.98 20.81 0.57
C LEU A 451 -6.87 20.08 1.60
N VAL A 452 -6.45 20.02 2.87
CA VAL A 452 -7.15 19.39 4.00
C VAL A 452 -7.19 20.32 5.23
N GLY A 453 -8.00 19.99 6.23
CA GLY A 453 -7.91 20.57 7.57
C GLY A 453 -8.49 21.97 7.74
N LYS A 454 -9.38 22.41 6.84
CA LYS A 454 -10.07 23.71 6.92
C LYS A 454 -11.45 23.67 6.26
N PRO A 455 -12.39 24.56 6.63
CA PRO A 455 -13.76 24.54 6.11
C PRO A 455 -13.87 24.57 4.58
N ASP A 456 -12.94 25.23 3.89
CA ASP A 456 -12.88 25.36 2.42
C ASP A 456 -11.89 24.37 1.75
N ALA A 457 -11.41 23.37 2.49
CA ALA A 457 -10.47 22.37 1.98
C ALA A 457 -11.06 21.53 0.83
N ALA A 458 -10.20 21.11 -0.11
CA ALA A 458 -10.58 20.31 -1.27
C ALA A 458 -10.96 18.85 -0.94
N PHE A 459 -10.40 18.30 0.14
CA PHE A 459 -10.65 16.92 0.54
C PHE A 459 -11.54 16.80 1.78
N CYS A 460 -11.07 17.24 2.94
CA CYS A 460 -11.79 17.11 4.21
C CYS A 460 -11.55 18.33 5.09
N GLU A 461 -12.57 18.74 5.85
CA GLU A 461 -12.47 19.82 6.84
C GLU A 461 -11.57 19.47 8.01
N HIS A 462 -11.44 18.18 8.30
CA HIS A 462 -10.49 17.64 9.25
C HIS A 462 -9.31 17.04 8.47
N ASP A 463 -8.09 17.37 8.87
CA ASP A 463 -6.91 16.71 8.31
C ASP A 463 -6.92 15.26 8.80
N ARG A 464 -7.13 14.33 7.86
CA ARG A 464 -7.20 12.90 8.12
C ARG A 464 -6.35 12.17 7.08
N ARG A 465 -5.04 12.40 7.11
CA ARG A 465 -4.14 11.62 6.27
C ARG A 465 -3.90 10.25 6.90
N VAL A 466 -4.44 9.21 6.26
CA VAL A 466 -4.68 7.90 6.89
C VAL A 466 -3.53 6.90 6.74
N LEU A 467 -2.68 7.04 5.72
CA LEU A 467 -1.52 6.15 5.58
C LEU A 467 -0.41 6.59 6.53
N TRP A 468 -0.02 5.67 7.39
CA TRP A 468 1.09 5.84 8.32
C TRP A 468 2.37 6.15 7.57
N GLY A 469 3.01 7.25 7.95
CA GLY A 469 4.10 7.89 7.20
C GLY A 469 3.72 9.18 6.48
N SER A 470 2.44 9.58 6.52
CA SER A 470 2.02 10.92 6.06
C SER A 470 2.41 12.04 7.03
N HIS A 471 2.67 11.69 8.29
CA HIS A 471 3.07 12.58 9.39
C HIS A 471 4.37 12.09 10.04
N ASP A 472 4.90 12.83 11.01
CA ASP A 472 6.03 12.36 11.79
C ASP A 472 5.70 11.10 12.60
N LEU A 473 6.78 10.44 13.03
CA LEU A 473 6.74 9.13 13.67
C LEU A 473 6.28 9.15 15.12
N ASP A 474 5.69 10.23 15.61
CA ASP A 474 5.11 10.29 16.95
C ASP A 474 3.59 10.12 16.87
N LEU A 475 3.11 8.91 17.12
CA LEU A 475 1.68 8.63 17.05
C LEU A 475 0.90 9.36 18.16
N SER A 476 1.51 9.66 19.31
CA SER A 476 0.85 10.44 20.36
C SER A 476 0.68 11.90 19.97
N ALA A 477 1.63 12.47 19.24
CA ALA A 477 1.57 13.85 18.74
C ALA A 477 0.68 14.00 17.49
N ASN A 478 0.41 12.90 16.77
CA ASN A 478 -0.35 12.89 15.52
C ASN A 478 -1.65 12.10 15.58
N LYS A 479 -2.11 11.74 16.79
CA LYS A 479 -3.25 10.85 16.95
C LYS A 479 -4.52 11.39 16.30
N GLU A 480 -4.71 12.71 16.26
CA GLU A 480 -5.88 13.33 15.65
C GLU A 480 -6.01 13.09 14.14
N TYR A 481 -4.92 12.81 13.43
CA TYR A 481 -4.95 12.56 11.98
C TYR A 481 -5.32 11.11 11.64
N TYR A 482 -5.07 10.18 12.57
CA TYR A 482 -5.28 8.74 12.36
C TYR A 482 -6.52 8.20 13.09
N TYR A 483 -6.91 8.84 14.20
CA TYR A 483 -8.02 8.42 15.05
C TYR A 483 -8.99 9.58 15.25
N ASP A 484 -10.22 9.38 14.78
CA ASP A 484 -11.29 10.38 14.96
C ASP A 484 -11.51 10.66 16.45
N LYS A 485 -11.73 11.94 16.77
CA LYS A 485 -12.18 12.37 18.10
C LYS A 485 -13.61 11.88 18.41
N HIS A 486 -14.38 11.52 17.38
CA HIS A 486 -15.78 11.13 17.48
C HIS A 486 -16.06 9.77 16.82
N PRO A 487 -17.00 8.97 17.38
CA PRO A 487 -17.84 9.28 18.53
C PRO A 487 -17.22 8.79 19.86
N GLU A 488 -16.15 9.43 20.34
CA GLU A 488 -15.53 9.30 21.68
C GLU A 488 -14.36 8.30 21.78
N GLY A 489 -13.16 8.85 22.01
CA GLY A 489 -12.12 8.16 22.76
C GLY A 489 -11.47 6.97 22.08
N LYS A 490 -11.53 6.85 20.75
CA LYS A 490 -10.97 5.70 20.02
C LYS A 490 -9.51 5.44 20.38
N TYR A 491 -8.67 6.48 20.39
CA TYR A 491 -7.26 6.36 20.77
C TYR A 491 -7.11 5.97 22.25
N GLU A 492 -7.91 6.56 23.13
CA GLU A 492 -7.93 6.29 24.56
C GLU A 492 -8.31 4.83 24.85
N ARG A 493 -9.35 4.31 24.17
CA ARG A 493 -9.74 2.89 24.20
C ARG A 493 -8.61 1.99 23.73
N LEU A 494 -7.92 2.33 22.64
CA LEU A 494 -6.74 1.60 22.17
C LEU A 494 -5.63 1.57 23.24
N CYS A 495 -5.41 2.69 23.95
CA CYS A 495 -4.45 2.76 25.05
C CYS A 495 -4.83 1.86 26.23
N GLU A 496 -6.10 1.82 26.60
CA GLU A 496 -6.61 0.93 27.66
C GLU A 496 -6.46 -0.55 27.30
N ILE A 497 -6.75 -0.91 26.04
CA ILE A 497 -6.56 -2.26 25.53
C ILE A 497 -5.06 -2.62 25.55
N LYS A 498 -4.19 -1.70 25.12
CA LYS A 498 -2.74 -1.93 25.14
C LYS A 498 -2.19 -2.13 26.55
N LYS A 499 -2.65 -1.35 27.53
CA LYS A 499 -2.25 -1.54 28.94
C LYS A 499 -2.59 -2.94 29.48
N ARG A 500 -3.68 -3.55 29.00
CA ARG A 500 -4.08 -4.92 29.41
C ARG A 500 -3.22 -6.00 28.74
N HIS A 501 -2.90 -5.87 27.46
CA HIS A 501 -2.21 -6.91 26.68
C HIS A 501 -0.69 -6.74 26.56
N ASP A 502 -0.17 -5.53 26.82
CA ASP A 502 1.24 -5.19 26.82
C ASP A 502 1.58 -4.23 27.98
N PRO A 503 1.37 -4.64 29.25
CA PRO A 503 1.63 -3.79 30.41
C PRO A 503 3.11 -3.40 30.57
N THR A 504 4.01 -4.15 29.94
CA THR A 504 5.47 -3.94 29.98
C THR A 504 5.99 -3.09 28.82
N GLY A 505 5.16 -2.74 27.85
CA GLY A 505 5.58 -1.95 26.68
C GLY A 505 6.53 -2.67 25.73
N VAL A 506 6.55 -4.01 25.72
CA VAL A 506 7.42 -4.83 24.85
C VAL A 506 7.09 -4.56 23.38
N PHE A 507 5.85 -4.23 23.07
CA PHE A 507 5.39 -3.87 21.74
C PHE A 507 5.32 -2.35 21.55
N THR A 508 6.30 -1.62 22.10
CA THR A 508 6.46 -0.15 21.95
C THR A 508 7.86 0.18 21.41
N PRO A 509 8.25 -0.33 20.22
CA PRO A 509 9.61 -0.21 19.71
C PRO A 509 10.03 1.22 19.36
N ASN A 510 9.09 2.07 18.98
CA ASN A 510 9.34 3.40 18.46
C ASN A 510 8.21 4.37 18.85
N ARG A 511 8.33 5.64 18.48
CA ARG A 511 7.33 6.66 18.81
C ARG A 511 5.99 6.48 18.06
N PHE A 512 5.95 5.60 17.05
CA PHE A 512 4.77 5.36 16.24
C PHE A 512 3.89 4.25 16.88
N CYS A 513 3.66 4.38 18.19
CA CYS A 513 3.00 3.39 19.02
C CYS A 513 1.85 4.00 19.83
N ILE A 514 0.86 3.16 20.14
CA ILE A 514 -0.28 3.51 20.98
C ILE A 514 0.19 3.66 22.43
N GLY A 515 -0.32 4.68 23.14
CA GLY A 515 -0.21 4.76 24.59
C GLY A 515 1.14 5.21 25.15
N LEU A 516 1.97 5.84 24.32
CA LEU A 516 3.13 6.58 24.82
C LEU A 516 2.67 7.80 25.65
N PRO A 517 3.37 8.16 26.74
CA PRO A 517 3.08 9.39 27.45
C PRO A 517 3.31 10.59 26.52
N VAL A 518 2.43 11.60 26.63
CA VAL A 518 2.65 12.91 26.00
C VAL A 518 3.97 13.46 26.54
N PRO A 519 4.91 13.92 25.68
CA PRO A 519 6.21 14.39 26.15
C PRO A 519 6.07 15.51 27.19
N ASP A 520 6.77 15.36 28.32
CA ASP A 520 6.88 16.37 29.38
C ASP A 520 7.60 17.62 28.83
N PRO A 521 7.00 18.83 28.94
CA PRO A 521 7.67 20.08 28.54
C PRO A 521 9.02 20.32 29.24
N ALA A 522 9.25 19.69 30.40
CA ALA A 522 10.41 19.95 31.26
C ALA A 522 11.41 18.76 31.37
N GLY A 523 11.18 17.66 30.65
CA GLY A 523 11.82 16.37 30.93
C GLY A 523 12.37 15.62 29.72
N GLY A 524 13.26 16.24 28.95
CA GLY A 524 14.43 15.56 28.38
C GLY A 524 14.25 14.31 27.50
N VAL A 525 13.36 14.33 26.51
CA VAL A 525 13.71 13.94 25.12
C VAL A 525 13.06 14.98 24.23
N SER A 526 13.82 16.01 23.85
CA SER A 526 13.27 17.23 23.27
C SER A 526 12.35 16.94 22.09
N SER A 527 11.11 17.44 22.16
CA SER A 527 10.19 17.60 21.04
C SER A 527 10.73 18.58 19.96
N ALA A 528 11.87 19.20 20.23
CA ALA A 528 12.56 20.14 19.36
C ALA A 528 14.08 20.04 19.54
N SER A 529 14.65 18.87 19.33
CA SER A 529 16.02 18.84 18.84
C SER A 529 15.91 19.16 17.37
N LYS A 530 16.48 20.30 16.96
CA LYS A 530 16.87 20.56 15.58
C LYS A 530 17.89 19.48 15.16
N PHE A 531 17.43 18.24 15.01
CA PHE A 531 18.17 17.23 14.27
C PHE A 531 17.84 17.53 12.83
N GLU A 532 18.78 18.21 12.17
CA GLU A 532 18.76 18.36 10.71
C GLU A 532 18.54 16.96 10.14
N ALA A 533 17.42 16.77 9.46
CA ALA A 533 17.20 15.58 8.67
C ALA A 533 18.26 15.62 7.57
N GLN A 534 19.36 14.89 7.77
CA GLN A 534 20.30 14.72 6.69
C GLN A 534 19.64 13.81 5.65
N PRO A 535 19.62 14.22 4.37
CA PRO A 535 19.16 13.34 3.31
C PRO A 535 19.99 12.07 3.39
N ALA A 536 19.31 10.92 3.44
CA ALA A 536 19.98 9.65 3.23
C ALA A 536 20.60 9.72 1.83
N THR A 537 21.90 10.02 1.77
CA THR A 537 22.67 10.00 0.53
C THR A 537 22.81 8.52 0.17
N VAL A 538 21.76 7.96 -0.42
CA VAL A 538 21.88 6.70 -1.14
C VAL A 538 22.76 7.04 -2.34
N ARG A 539 24.07 6.80 -2.20
CA ARG A 539 25.00 6.78 -3.32
C ARG A 539 24.63 5.57 -4.18
N ILE A 540 23.56 5.68 -4.95
CA ILE A 540 23.31 4.73 -6.02
C ILE A 540 24.40 5.01 -7.05
N LYS A 541 25.33 4.06 -7.24
CA LYS A 541 26.30 4.11 -8.32
C LYS A 541 25.53 3.96 -9.64
N HIS A 542 25.08 5.07 -10.22
CA HIS A 542 24.44 5.06 -11.54
C HIS A 542 25.49 5.32 -12.63
N ALA A 543 25.90 4.26 -13.32
CA ALA A 543 26.56 4.35 -14.62
C ALA A 543 25.55 4.60 -15.77
N GLY A 544 24.24 4.62 -15.50
CA GLY A 544 23.18 4.75 -16.52
C GLY A 544 22.75 6.18 -16.89
N LEU A 545 23.18 7.21 -16.15
CA LEU A 545 22.73 8.59 -16.36
C LEU A 545 23.29 9.25 -17.63
N GLU A 546 24.50 8.88 -18.07
CA GLU A 546 25.07 9.39 -19.34
C GLU A 546 24.33 8.89 -20.59
N ILE A 547 23.55 7.81 -20.47
CA ILE A 547 22.77 7.24 -21.58
C ILE A 547 21.45 8.02 -21.76
N ILE A 548 20.82 8.44 -20.65
CA ILE A 548 19.57 9.21 -20.66
C ILE A 548 19.76 10.58 -21.33
N GLU A 549 20.88 11.26 -21.06
CA GLU A 549 21.19 12.54 -21.71
C GLU A 549 21.50 12.40 -23.22
N LYS A 550 22.05 11.26 -23.66
CA LYS A 550 22.31 11.00 -25.09
C LYS A 550 21.07 10.58 -25.86
N VAL A 551 20.06 9.97 -25.22
CA VAL A 551 18.75 9.68 -25.83
C VAL A 551 17.86 10.94 -25.89
N ALA A 552 18.07 11.90 -24.98
CA ALA A 552 17.38 13.19 -24.98
C ALA A 552 17.69 14.06 -26.22
N ALA A 553 18.71 13.72 -27.01
CA ALA A 553 19.08 14.45 -28.23
C ALA A 553 18.29 14.05 -29.48
N VAL A 554 17.21 13.24 -29.38
CA VAL A 554 16.42 12.80 -30.54
C VAL A 554 14.93 13.19 -30.40
N ILE A 555 14.63 14.36 -31.00
CA ILE A 555 13.36 14.85 -31.57
C ILE A 555 12.37 15.58 -30.63
N GLU A 556 11.94 16.75 -31.13
CA GLU A 556 10.77 17.61 -30.80
C GLU A 556 9.41 16.86 -30.84
N MET A 557 9.28 15.69 -30.21
CA MET A 557 8.03 14.93 -30.16
C MET A 557 7.23 15.25 -28.89
N SER A 558 5.90 15.35 -29.02
CA SER A 558 5.01 15.46 -27.87
C SER A 558 5.05 14.19 -27.00
N VAL A 559 4.60 14.28 -25.73
CA VAL A 559 4.48 13.10 -24.84
C VAL A 559 3.58 12.02 -25.47
N GLU A 560 2.52 12.44 -26.15
CA GLU A 560 1.60 11.55 -26.84
C GLU A 560 2.27 10.83 -28.02
N ASP A 561 3.02 11.54 -28.87
CA ASP A 561 3.72 10.90 -30.00
C ASP A 561 4.81 9.94 -29.51
N LYS A 562 5.49 10.28 -28.40
CA LYS A 562 6.47 9.38 -27.76
C LYS A 562 5.78 8.11 -27.26
N PHE A 563 4.67 8.23 -26.56
CA PHE A 563 3.90 7.08 -26.07
C PHE A 563 3.50 6.13 -27.19
N TRP A 564 2.89 6.64 -28.27
CA TRP A 564 2.42 5.79 -29.37
C TRP A 564 3.57 5.15 -30.14
N LYS A 565 4.67 5.88 -30.33
CA LYS A 565 5.90 5.31 -30.89
C LYS A 565 6.40 4.15 -30.05
N LEU A 566 6.44 4.31 -28.72
CA LEU A 566 6.82 3.24 -27.80
C LEU A 566 5.88 2.04 -27.95
N THR A 567 4.55 2.23 -27.91
CA THR A 567 3.59 1.10 -28.01
C THR A 567 3.70 0.32 -29.31
N SER A 568 4.23 0.92 -30.37
CA SER A 568 4.42 0.28 -31.68
C SER A 568 5.77 -0.42 -31.85
N MET A 569 6.68 -0.32 -30.86
CA MET A 569 8.00 -0.93 -30.95
C MET A 569 7.89 -2.45 -30.89
N LYS A 570 8.56 -3.13 -31.83
CA LYS A 570 8.71 -4.60 -31.80
C LYS A 570 9.91 -4.96 -30.94
N ARG A 571 9.81 -6.10 -30.23
CA ARG A 571 10.95 -6.69 -29.53
C ARG A 571 12.02 -7.09 -30.54
N GLU A 572 13.15 -6.41 -30.49
CA GLU A 572 14.32 -6.65 -31.32
C GLU A 572 15.57 -6.68 -30.43
N GLU A 573 16.48 -7.60 -30.70
CA GLU A 573 17.71 -7.79 -29.92
C GLU A 573 18.54 -6.50 -29.86
N GLY A 574 18.96 -6.10 -28.65
CA GLY A 574 19.75 -4.89 -28.42
C GLY A 574 19.01 -3.57 -28.68
N LYS A 575 17.68 -3.59 -28.87
CA LYS A 575 16.87 -2.37 -29.09
C LYS A 575 15.94 -2.08 -27.91
N PRO A 576 15.51 -0.81 -27.74
CA PRO A 576 14.56 -0.46 -26.71
C PRO A 576 13.22 -1.17 -26.87
N VAL A 577 12.61 -1.56 -25.75
CA VAL A 577 11.26 -2.13 -25.71
C VAL A 577 10.41 -1.42 -24.66
N PRO A 578 9.08 -1.38 -24.81
CA PRO A 578 8.22 -0.71 -23.83
C PRO A 578 8.04 -1.54 -22.57
N LEU A 579 7.88 -0.87 -21.43
CA LEU A 579 7.74 -1.55 -20.14
C LEU A 579 6.52 -2.48 -20.05
N TRP A 580 5.38 -2.10 -20.62
CA TRP A 580 4.17 -2.93 -20.55
C TRP A 580 4.28 -4.25 -21.32
N ASP A 581 5.20 -4.35 -22.28
CA ASP A 581 5.45 -5.64 -22.94
C ASP A 581 6.06 -6.66 -21.98
N THR A 582 6.70 -6.22 -20.89
CA THR A 582 7.32 -7.10 -19.88
C THR A 582 6.30 -7.61 -18.86
N TRP A 583 5.11 -7.01 -18.84
CA TRP A 583 3.99 -7.40 -17.99
C TRP A 583 3.14 -8.53 -18.60
N LYS A 584 3.47 -9.00 -19.81
CA LYS A 584 2.82 -10.18 -20.42
C LYS A 584 3.19 -11.41 -19.61
N VAL A 585 2.26 -11.86 -18.76
CA VAL A 585 2.36 -13.11 -18.02
C VAL A 585 2.44 -14.26 -19.03
N GLU A 586 3.42 -15.15 -18.88
CA GLU A 586 3.45 -16.36 -19.69
C GLU A 586 2.18 -17.19 -19.47
N GLY A 587 1.47 -17.44 -20.57
CA GLY A 587 0.24 -18.21 -20.61
C GLY A 587 -1.03 -17.35 -20.71
N HIS A 588 -1.46 -17.12 -21.95
CA HIS A 588 -2.86 -16.87 -22.35
C HIS A 588 -3.53 -15.53 -22.06
N ASP A 589 -2.85 -14.40 -22.28
CA ASP A 589 -3.56 -13.24 -22.86
C ASP A 589 -2.60 -12.52 -23.80
N GLU A 590 -2.75 -12.78 -25.10
CA GLU A 590 -2.25 -11.85 -26.11
C GLU A 590 -2.92 -10.51 -25.82
N ILE A 591 -2.12 -9.46 -25.56
CA ILE A 591 -2.56 -8.12 -25.92
C ILE A 591 -2.62 -8.16 -27.44
N GLU A 592 -3.77 -8.56 -27.99
CA GLU A 592 -4.03 -8.54 -29.42
C GLU A 592 -4.01 -7.07 -29.84
N THR A 593 -2.88 -6.64 -30.37
CA THR A 593 -2.81 -5.45 -31.22
C THR A 593 -3.16 -5.93 -32.63
N GLU A 594 -4.42 -5.82 -33.04
CA GLU A 594 -4.76 -6.02 -34.46
C GLU A 594 -4.31 -4.81 -35.30
N SER A 595 -3.91 -5.14 -36.53
CA SER A 595 -3.19 -4.35 -37.54
C SER A 595 -3.90 -3.10 -38.05
#